data_AF-A0A967MXE6-F1
#
_entry.id   AF-A0A967MXE6-F1
#
_cell.length_a   1.000
_cell.length_b   1.000
_cell.length_c   1.000
_cell.angle_alpha   90.00
_cell.angle_beta   90.00
_cell.angle_gamma   90.00
#
_symmetry.space_group_name_H-M   'P 1'
#
loop_
_entity.id
_entity.type
_entity.pdbx_description
1 polymer ?
#
loop_
_entity_poly.entity_id
_entity_poly.type
_entity_poly.pdbx_seq_one_letter_code
_entity_poly.pdbx_strand_id
1 'polypeptide(L)'
;DSLGRLVRDTDPAGGFQTLARTPAGDGFSVTHATALGRSTTYGVERVATGGTRRSVTAPSGLTVTSTLASDGTTTTTTPDGTSTSVVEGADPRFGMRAPLTRQVTLTTPGGLTFTATTARRVTLSDPADPLSLTSQLDSVVVNGRVYTSAYDQAERRFRGVSPAGREGFVSVDSV
;
A
#
# COMPACT_ATOMS: atom_id res chain seq x y z
N ASP A 1 13.01 -23.99 -15.88
CA ASP A 1 12.94 -24.21 -17.34
C ASP A 1 14.30 -23.91 -17.94
N SER A 2 14.43 -23.87 -19.28
CA SER A 2 15.71 -23.58 -19.97
C SER A 2 16.27 -22.18 -19.70
N LEU A 3 15.49 -21.28 -19.11
CA LEU A 3 15.90 -19.92 -18.73
C LEU A 3 16.21 -19.79 -17.23
N GLY A 4 16.28 -20.91 -16.51
CA GLY A 4 16.59 -20.92 -15.07
C GLY A 4 15.42 -20.53 -14.16
N ARG A 5 14.19 -20.41 -14.69
CA ARG A 5 13.01 -20.08 -13.88
C ARG A 5 12.48 -21.32 -13.16
N LEU A 6 12.00 -21.16 -11.93
CA LEU A 6 11.34 -22.22 -11.17
C LEU A 6 10.05 -22.65 -11.89
N VAL A 7 9.88 -23.96 -12.11
CA VAL A 7 8.68 -24.54 -12.73
C VAL A 7 7.92 -25.49 -11.81
N ARG A 8 8.60 -26.00 -10.78
CA ARG A 8 8.02 -26.91 -9.79
C ARG A 8 8.82 -26.85 -8.50
N ASP A 9 8.09 -26.93 -7.39
CA ASP A 9 8.63 -27.15 -6.06
C ASP A 9 7.80 -28.27 -5.40
N THR A 10 8.43 -29.15 -4.64
CA THR A 10 7.82 -30.39 -4.11
C THR A 10 8.30 -30.63 -2.70
N ASP A 11 7.36 -30.93 -1.81
CA ASP A 11 7.65 -31.18 -0.40
C ASP A 11 7.85 -32.69 -0.11
N PRO A 12 8.42 -33.04 1.06
CA PRO A 12 8.63 -34.46 1.44
C PRO A 12 7.34 -35.26 1.67
N ALA A 13 6.20 -34.61 1.89
CA ALA A 13 4.91 -35.26 2.08
C ALA A 13 4.20 -35.60 0.76
N GLY A 14 4.83 -35.30 -0.38
CA GLY A 14 4.29 -35.56 -1.73
C GLY A 14 3.42 -34.43 -2.29
N GLY A 15 3.28 -33.33 -1.55
CA GLY A 15 2.68 -32.10 -2.07
C GLY A 15 3.59 -31.40 -3.07
N PHE A 16 3.00 -30.60 -3.96
CA PHE A 16 3.75 -29.82 -4.92
C PHE A 16 3.02 -28.54 -5.34
N GLN A 17 3.82 -27.63 -5.88
CA GLN A 17 3.36 -26.48 -6.64
C GLN A 17 4.08 -26.41 -7.98
N THR A 18 3.39 -25.95 -9.02
CA THR A 18 3.97 -25.69 -10.34
C THR A 18 3.76 -24.25 -10.75
N LEU A 19 4.67 -23.75 -11.59
CA LEU A 19 4.67 -22.39 -12.11
C LEU A 19 4.83 -22.47 -13.63
N ALA A 20 3.79 -22.10 -14.36
CA ALA A 20 3.78 -22.09 -15.82
C ALA A 20 3.66 -20.66 -16.32
N ARG A 21 4.75 -20.12 -16.90
CA ARG A 21 4.76 -18.76 -17.44
C ARG A 21 4.41 -18.76 -18.93
N THR A 22 3.46 -17.91 -19.32
CA THR A 22 3.04 -17.71 -20.71
C THR A 22 3.24 -16.24 -21.10
N PRO A 23 4.05 -15.92 -22.12
CA PRO A 23 4.14 -14.56 -22.66
C PRO A 23 2.80 -14.06 -23.21
N ALA A 24 2.50 -12.77 -23.07
CA ALA A 24 1.27 -12.17 -23.61
C ALA A 24 1.49 -10.68 -23.92
N GLY A 25 1.56 -10.31 -25.20
CA GLY A 25 1.82 -8.91 -25.62
C GLY A 25 3.06 -8.31 -24.93
N ASP A 26 2.90 -7.12 -24.34
CA ASP A 26 3.93 -6.41 -23.55
C ASP A 26 4.06 -6.93 -22.10
N GLY A 27 3.69 -8.19 -21.88
CA GLY A 27 3.51 -8.77 -20.56
C GLY A 27 3.63 -10.29 -20.54
N PHE A 28 3.15 -10.87 -19.45
CA PHE A 28 3.10 -12.32 -19.25
C PHE A 28 2.09 -12.68 -18.17
N SER A 29 1.65 -13.94 -18.19
CA SER A 29 0.96 -14.57 -17.08
C SER A 29 1.80 -15.69 -16.48
N VAL A 30 1.56 -15.99 -15.20
CA VAL A 30 2.09 -17.17 -14.50
C VAL A 30 0.92 -17.90 -13.87
N THR A 31 0.68 -19.13 -14.30
CA THR A 31 -0.26 -20.03 -13.64
C THR A 31 0.48 -20.77 -12.53
N HIS A 32 0.06 -20.54 -11.29
CA HIS A 32 0.48 -21.28 -10.11
C HIS A 32 -0.54 -22.37 -9.83
N ALA A 33 -0.16 -23.64 -9.88
CA ALA A 33 -1.05 -24.76 -9.58
C ALA A 33 -0.52 -25.58 -8.41
N THR A 34 -1.44 -26.12 -7.61
CA THR A 34 -1.12 -26.97 -6.45
C THR A 34 -1.45 -28.43 -6.72
N ALA A 35 -0.89 -29.34 -5.92
CA ALA A 35 -1.21 -30.78 -5.97
C ALA A 35 -2.71 -31.11 -5.84
N LEU A 36 -3.51 -30.20 -5.25
CA LEU A 36 -4.96 -30.34 -5.07
C LEU A 36 -5.77 -29.83 -6.28
N GLY A 37 -5.12 -29.50 -7.40
CA GLY A 37 -5.79 -29.02 -8.62
C GLY A 37 -6.30 -27.58 -8.55
N ARG A 38 -5.96 -26.83 -7.50
CA ARG A 38 -6.26 -25.39 -7.39
C ARG A 38 -5.22 -24.57 -8.14
N SER A 39 -5.70 -23.63 -8.96
CA SER A 39 -4.85 -22.78 -9.80
C SER A 39 -5.14 -21.29 -9.57
N THR A 40 -4.07 -20.50 -9.43
CA THR A 40 -4.11 -19.04 -9.39
C THR A 40 -3.32 -18.50 -10.58
N THR A 41 -3.88 -17.55 -11.32
CA THR A 41 -3.18 -16.91 -12.45
C THR A 41 -2.74 -15.51 -12.06
N TYR A 42 -1.44 -15.23 -12.20
CA TYR A 42 -0.85 -13.91 -11.99
C TYR A 42 -0.53 -13.28 -13.34
N GLY A 43 -1.20 -12.19 -13.71
CA GLY A 43 -0.91 -11.41 -14.91
C GLY A 43 -0.05 -10.19 -14.61
N VAL A 44 0.86 -9.84 -15.52
CA VAL A 44 1.62 -8.59 -15.51
C VAL A 44 1.64 -8.04 -16.93
N GLU A 45 1.24 -6.79 -17.10
CA GLU A 45 1.28 -6.08 -18.39
C GLU A 45 1.72 -4.63 -18.21
N ARG A 46 2.37 -4.06 -19.23
CA ARG A 46 2.55 -2.62 -19.35
C ARG A 46 1.28 -2.00 -19.93
N VAL A 47 0.81 -0.91 -19.34
CA VAL A 47 -0.33 -0.16 -19.88
C VAL A 47 0.18 0.99 -20.76
N ALA A 48 -0.60 1.37 -21.78
CA ALA A 48 -0.20 2.36 -22.79
C ALA A 48 0.22 3.73 -22.20
N THR A 49 -0.28 4.08 -21.02
CA THR A 49 0.07 5.31 -20.28
C THR A 49 1.41 5.22 -19.54
N GLY A 50 2.17 4.13 -19.70
CA GLY A 50 3.50 3.93 -19.10
C GLY A 50 3.50 3.22 -17.73
N GLY A 51 2.32 2.91 -17.18
CA GLY A 51 2.18 2.17 -15.93
C GLY A 51 2.36 0.66 -16.05
N THR A 52 2.21 -0.06 -14.93
CA THR A 52 2.16 -1.52 -14.88
C THR A 52 0.85 -1.97 -14.27
N ARG A 53 0.12 -2.85 -14.96
CA ARG A 53 -1.05 -3.53 -14.42
C ARG A 53 -0.69 -4.96 -14.03
N ARG A 54 -1.18 -5.37 -12.86
CA ARG A 54 -1.11 -6.73 -12.34
C ARG A 54 -2.51 -7.25 -12.11
N SER A 55 -2.75 -8.51 -12.42
CA SER A 55 -4.00 -9.19 -12.12
C SER A 55 -3.73 -10.48 -11.35
N VAL A 56 -4.63 -10.83 -10.45
CA VAL A 56 -4.60 -12.11 -9.72
C VAL A 56 -5.98 -12.72 -9.84
N THR A 57 -6.07 -13.83 -10.56
CA THR A 57 -7.29 -14.62 -10.71
C THR A 57 -7.19 -15.84 -9.81
N ALA A 58 -8.03 -15.90 -8.78
CA ALA A 58 -8.07 -17.01 -7.83
C ALA A 58 -8.70 -18.28 -8.45
N PRO A 59 -8.59 -19.45 -7.79
CA PRO A 59 -9.24 -20.68 -8.27
C PRO A 59 -10.76 -20.57 -8.42
N SER A 60 -11.40 -19.62 -7.73
CA SER A 60 -12.82 -19.31 -7.88
C SER A 60 -13.18 -18.55 -9.16
N GLY A 61 -12.19 -18.14 -9.96
CA GLY A 61 -12.36 -17.28 -11.14
C GLY A 61 -12.45 -15.79 -10.82
N LEU A 62 -12.55 -15.41 -9.55
CA LEU A 62 -12.58 -14.01 -9.12
C LEU A 62 -11.21 -13.36 -9.34
N THR A 63 -11.21 -12.14 -9.88
CA THR A 63 -9.99 -11.43 -10.26
C THR A 63 -9.86 -10.10 -9.52
N VAL A 64 -8.70 -9.88 -8.91
CA VAL A 64 -8.26 -8.58 -8.39
C VAL A 64 -7.30 -7.97 -9.41
N THR A 65 -7.47 -6.69 -9.72
CA THR A 65 -6.57 -5.96 -10.63
C THR A 65 -5.94 -4.80 -9.89
N SER A 66 -4.63 -4.60 -10.01
CA SER A 66 -3.90 -3.47 -9.47
C SER A 66 -3.09 -2.79 -10.56
N THR A 67 -3.21 -1.48 -10.69
CA THR A 67 -2.45 -0.67 -11.66
C THR A 67 -1.60 0.33 -10.91
N LEU A 68 -0.28 0.26 -11.11
CA LEU A 68 0.67 1.29 -10.71
C LEU A 68 0.84 2.24 -11.90
N ALA A 69 0.36 3.47 -11.76
CA ALA A 69 0.53 4.53 -12.75
C ALA A 69 1.94 5.12 -12.71
N SER A 70 2.29 5.88 -13.75
CA SER A 70 3.61 6.51 -13.90
C SER A 70 3.87 7.62 -12.87
N ASP A 71 2.82 8.20 -12.29
CA ASP A 71 2.88 9.17 -11.20
C ASP A 71 3.05 8.51 -9.80
N GLY A 72 3.11 7.18 -9.74
CA GLY A 72 3.22 6.42 -8.50
C GLY A 72 1.88 6.06 -7.84
N THR A 73 0.75 6.53 -8.38
CA THR A 73 -0.58 6.19 -7.87
C THR A 73 -0.87 4.70 -8.11
N THR A 74 -1.32 4.01 -7.07
CA THR A 74 -1.74 2.61 -7.17
C THR A 74 -3.26 2.50 -7.04
N THR A 75 -3.91 2.00 -8.09
CA THR A 75 -5.35 1.74 -8.08
C THR A 75 -5.60 0.24 -8.08
N THR A 76 -6.35 -0.27 -7.11
CA THR A 76 -6.74 -1.67 -7.00
C THR A 76 -8.26 -1.81 -7.08
N THR A 77 -8.73 -2.72 -7.92
CA THR A 77 -10.14 -3.05 -8.09
C THR A 77 -10.38 -4.50 -7.70
N THR A 78 -11.31 -4.72 -6.78
CA THR A 78 -11.73 -6.04 -6.31
C THR A 78 -12.91 -6.58 -7.14
N PRO A 79 -13.20 -7.90 -7.06
CA PRO A 79 -14.20 -8.54 -7.91
C PRO A 79 -15.64 -8.01 -7.73
N ASP A 80 -15.94 -7.44 -6.56
CA ASP A 80 -17.22 -6.80 -6.28
C ASP A 80 -17.39 -5.45 -6.99
N GLY A 81 -16.32 -4.91 -7.59
CA GLY A 81 -16.28 -3.60 -8.25
C GLY A 81 -15.78 -2.46 -7.34
N THR A 82 -15.42 -2.74 -6.08
CA THR A 82 -14.82 -1.73 -5.21
C THR A 82 -13.44 -1.34 -5.74
N SER A 83 -13.20 -0.03 -5.84
CA SER A 83 -11.94 0.53 -6.33
C SER A 83 -11.27 1.33 -5.21
N THR A 84 -9.98 1.09 -4.98
CA THR A 84 -9.15 1.82 -4.01
C THR A 84 -7.95 2.42 -4.72
N SER A 85 -7.82 3.74 -4.66
CA SER A 85 -6.67 4.49 -5.14
C SER A 85 -5.83 4.97 -3.96
N VAL A 86 -4.52 4.75 -4.04
CA VAL A 86 -3.54 5.09 -3.01
C VAL A 86 -2.43 5.93 -3.63
N VAL A 87 -2.15 7.07 -3.01
CA VAL A 87 -1.04 7.96 -3.36
C VAL A 87 -0.07 8.01 -2.19
N GLU A 88 1.17 7.62 -2.43
CA GLU A 88 2.26 7.70 -1.48
C GLU A 88 3.01 9.04 -1.61
N GLY A 89 3.54 9.53 -0.51
CA GLY A 89 4.38 10.72 -0.44
C GLY A 89 5.61 10.50 0.43
N ALA A 90 6.62 11.35 0.29
CA ALA A 90 7.83 11.28 1.09
C ALA A 90 7.59 11.64 2.56
N ASP A 91 8.14 10.87 3.50
CA ASP A 91 8.24 11.32 4.89
C ASP A 91 9.24 12.49 4.99
N PRO A 92 8.94 13.56 5.75
CA PRO A 92 9.81 14.72 5.86
C PRO A 92 11.25 14.46 6.36
N ARG A 93 11.47 13.37 7.12
CA ARG A 93 12.79 13.00 7.66
C ARG A 93 13.50 11.98 6.78
N PHE A 94 12.75 11.03 6.25
CA PHE A 94 13.33 9.83 5.61
C PHE A 94 13.12 9.73 4.10
N GLY A 95 12.33 10.63 3.51
CA GLY A 95 12.01 10.62 2.09
C GLY A 95 11.17 9.41 1.69
N MET A 96 11.31 8.96 0.44
CA MET A 96 10.63 7.76 -0.07
C MET A 96 11.19 6.43 0.49
N ARG A 97 12.19 6.47 1.38
CA ARG A 97 12.65 5.27 2.12
C ARG A 97 11.68 4.88 3.24
N ALA A 98 10.85 5.82 3.69
CA ALA A 98 9.73 5.59 4.59
C ALA A 98 8.53 6.39 4.06
N PRO A 99 7.86 5.94 2.98
CA PRO A 99 6.75 6.68 2.40
C PRO A 99 5.58 6.77 3.39
N LEU A 100 4.80 7.84 3.25
CA LEU A 100 3.55 8.07 3.95
C LEU A 100 2.40 8.00 2.94
N THR A 101 1.36 7.25 3.26
CA THR A 101 0.13 7.27 2.47
C THR A 101 -0.54 8.64 2.58
N ARG A 102 -0.34 9.46 1.54
CA ARG A 102 -0.79 10.85 1.48
C ARG A 102 -2.29 10.94 1.19
N GLN A 103 -2.81 10.03 0.38
CA GLN A 103 -4.23 9.96 0.06
C GLN A 103 -4.68 8.52 -0.20
N VAL A 104 -5.84 8.18 0.34
CA VAL A 104 -6.63 7.01 -0.04
C VAL A 104 -8.00 7.48 -0.48
N THR A 105 -8.42 7.02 -1.66
CA THR A 105 -9.79 7.16 -2.14
C THR A 105 -10.35 5.77 -2.41
N LEU A 106 -11.42 5.39 -1.72
CA LEU A 106 -12.16 4.15 -1.95
C LEU A 106 -13.53 4.48 -2.52
N THR A 107 -13.91 3.83 -3.61
CA THR A 107 -15.23 3.97 -4.24
C THR A 107 -15.88 2.60 -4.33
N THR A 108 -17.05 2.47 -3.72
CA THR A 108 -17.89 1.25 -3.80
C THR A 108 -18.58 1.16 -5.17
N PRO A 109 -19.09 -0.01 -5.57
CA PRO A 109 -19.85 -0.18 -6.82
C PRO A 109 -21.09 0.74 -6.91
N GLY A 110 -21.71 1.03 -5.76
CA GLY A 110 -22.84 1.96 -5.65
C GLY A 110 -22.44 3.45 -5.69
N GLY A 111 -21.16 3.77 -5.90
CA GLY A 111 -20.64 5.14 -6.03
C GLY A 111 -20.32 5.84 -4.71
N LEU A 112 -20.56 5.22 -3.56
CA LEU A 112 -20.16 5.80 -2.27
C LEU A 112 -18.64 5.91 -2.22
N THR A 113 -18.15 7.07 -1.79
CA THR A 113 -16.73 7.38 -1.74
C THR A 113 -16.29 7.66 -0.31
N PHE A 114 -15.17 7.04 0.08
CA PHE A 114 -14.39 7.36 1.26
C PHE A 114 -13.08 7.99 0.83
N THR A 115 -12.73 9.12 1.43
CA THR A 115 -11.44 9.79 1.19
C THR A 115 -10.75 10.03 2.52
N ALA A 116 -9.51 9.60 2.62
CA ALA A 116 -8.60 9.93 3.71
C ALA A 116 -7.35 10.62 3.14
N THR A 117 -6.93 11.74 3.72
CA THR A 117 -5.64 12.37 3.40
C THR A 117 -4.79 12.52 4.64
N THR A 118 -3.49 12.32 4.49
CA THR A 118 -2.52 12.44 5.57
C THR A 118 -1.50 13.51 5.23
N ALA A 119 -1.14 14.32 6.21
CA ALA A 119 -0.02 15.23 6.14
C ALA A 119 0.82 15.13 7.41
N ARG A 120 2.15 15.16 7.24
CA ARG A 120 3.13 15.24 8.32
C ARG A 120 3.96 16.49 8.17
N ARG A 121 4.18 17.20 9.27
CA ARG A 121 5.19 18.25 9.41
C ARG A 121 6.11 17.90 10.56
N VAL A 122 7.39 18.16 10.41
CA VAL A 122 8.39 17.93 11.45
C VAL A 122 9.23 19.19 11.64
N THR A 123 9.71 19.39 12.86
CA THR A 123 10.81 20.31 13.16
C THR A 123 11.95 19.48 13.72
N LEU A 124 13.15 19.73 13.20
CA LEU A 124 14.39 19.10 13.62
C LEU A 124 15.26 20.18 14.28
N SER A 125 16.01 19.80 15.32
CA SER A 125 17.01 20.69 15.93
C SER A 125 18.25 20.82 15.04
N ASP A 126 18.58 19.78 14.28
CA ASP A 126 19.55 19.80 13.18
C ASP A 126 18.87 19.27 11.89
N PRO A 127 18.63 20.12 10.87
CA PRO A 127 18.05 19.68 9.60
C PRO A 127 18.82 18.59 8.86
N ALA A 128 20.13 18.41 9.14
CA ALA A 128 20.94 17.37 8.55
C ALA A 128 20.84 16.02 9.28
N ASP A 129 20.34 16.01 10.52
CA ASP A 129 20.13 14.80 11.31
C ASP A 129 18.64 14.46 11.41
N PRO A 130 18.15 13.42 10.70
CA PRO A 130 16.75 13.01 10.75
C PRO A 130 16.29 12.49 12.12
N LEU A 131 17.22 12.22 13.05
CA LEU A 131 16.92 11.77 14.42
C LEU A 131 16.77 12.92 15.41
N SER A 132 17.05 14.15 15.02
CA SER A 132 17.07 15.34 15.88
C SER A 132 15.68 15.98 16.10
N LEU A 133 14.61 15.17 16.08
CA LEU A 133 13.21 15.61 16.11
C LEU A 133 12.85 16.39 17.38
N THR A 134 12.35 17.62 17.21
CA THR A 134 11.84 18.47 18.30
C THR A 134 10.32 18.52 18.33
N SER A 135 9.66 18.52 17.17
CA SER A 135 8.20 18.43 17.08
C SER A 135 7.73 17.71 15.82
N GLN A 136 6.58 17.07 15.91
CA GLN A 136 5.89 16.47 14.77
C GLN A 136 4.40 16.80 14.85
N LEU A 137 3.80 17.21 13.74
CA LEU A 137 2.36 17.37 13.60
C LEU A 137 1.86 16.49 12.46
N ASP A 138 1.06 15.50 12.81
CA ASP A 138 0.30 14.68 11.88
C ASP A 138 -1.15 15.15 11.83
N SER A 139 -1.69 15.22 10.61
CA SER A 139 -3.11 15.50 10.35
C SER A 139 -3.66 14.44 9.42
N VAL A 140 -4.78 13.83 9.80
CA VAL A 140 -5.55 12.91 8.95
C VAL A 140 -6.94 13.50 8.74
N VAL A 141 -7.33 13.71 7.49
CA VAL A 141 -8.67 14.21 7.13
C VAL A 141 -9.47 13.06 6.53
N VAL A 142 -10.50 12.60 7.25
CA VAL A 142 -11.39 11.52 6.80
C VAL A 142 -12.75 12.09 6.46
N ASN A 143 -13.14 12.05 5.18
CA ASN A 143 -14.40 12.61 4.69
C ASN A 143 -14.66 14.03 5.23
N GLY A 144 -13.63 14.90 5.17
CA GLY A 144 -13.66 16.28 5.65
C GLY A 144 -13.47 16.46 7.17
N ARG A 145 -13.43 15.38 7.95
CA ARG A 145 -13.24 15.44 9.42
C ARG A 145 -11.78 15.32 9.77
N VAL A 146 -11.25 16.31 10.49
CA VAL A 146 -9.82 16.43 10.79
C VAL A 146 -9.48 15.80 12.14
N TYR A 147 -8.53 14.89 12.13
CA TYR A 147 -7.85 14.34 13.30
C TYR A 147 -6.42 14.87 13.30
N THR A 148 -5.90 15.25 14.47
CA THR A 148 -4.49 15.65 14.61
C THR A 148 -3.80 14.85 15.69
N SER A 149 -2.49 14.67 15.53
CA SER A 149 -1.59 14.15 16.55
C SER A 149 -0.32 15.00 16.55
N ALA A 150 -0.01 15.62 17.67
CA ALA A 150 1.15 16.49 17.82
C ALA A 150 2.12 15.90 18.85
N TYR A 151 3.36 15.66 18.47
CA TYR A 151 4.47 15.32 19.36
C TYR A 151 5.26 16.57 19.74
N ASP A 152 5.55 16.71 21.03
CA ASP A 152 6.48 17.69 21.58
C ASP A 152 7.61 16.96 22.32
N GLN A 153 8.86 17.24 21.95
CA GLN A 153 10.04 16.61 22.55
C GLN A 153 10.31 17.10 23.98
N ALA A 154 10.07 18.38 24.30
CA ALA A 154 10.33 18.93 25.62
C ALA A 154 9.37 18.32 26.66
N GLU A 155 8.12 18.08 26.27
CA GLU A 155 7.13 17.37 27.08
C GLU A 155 7.19 15.84 26.96
N ARG A 156 7.91 15.34 25.93
CA ARG A 156 7.96 13.92 25.53
C ARG A 156 6.56 13.32 25.39
N ARG A 157 5.67 14.05 24.73
CA ARG A 157 4.23 13.75 24.77
C ARG A 157 3.61 13.91 23.39
N PHE A 158 2.72 12.99 23.05
CA PHE A 158 1.76 13.14 21.96
C PHE A 158 0.44 13.69 22.52
N ARG A 159 -0.13 14.66 21.82
CA ARG A 159 -1.50 15.15 22.01
C ARG A 159 -2.30 14.87 20.74
N GLY A 160 -3.32 14.01 20.86
CA GLY A 160 -4.28 13.73 19.81
C GLY A 160 -5.54 14.58 19.97
N VAL A 161 -6.09 15.09 18.87
CA VAL A 161 -7.39 15.78 18.84
C VAL A 161 -8.29 15.16 17.77
N SER A 162 -9.49 14.77 18.17
CA SER A 162 -10.54 14.29 17.26
C SER A 162 -11.34 15.45 16.64
N PRO A 163 -12.11 15.20 15.56
CA PRO A 163 -12.99 16.20 14.97
C PRO A 163 -14.06 16.75 15.92
N ALA A 164 -14.41 15.99 16.96
CA ALA A 164 -15.36 16.41 18.00
C ALA A 164 -14.69 17.24 19.12
N GLY A 165 -13.41 17.60 18.97
CA GLY A 165 -12.64 18.34 19.97
C GLY A 165 -12.17 17.51 21.17
N ARG A 166 -12.39 16.19 21.18
CA ARG A 166 -11.88 15.32 22.25
C ARG A 166 -10.37 15.17 22.14
N GLU A 167 -9.71 15.26 23.29
CA GLU A 167 -8.27 15.17 23.41
C GLU A 167 -7.84 13.87 24.08
N GLY A 168 -6.68 13.36 23.67
CA GLY A 168 -6.00 12.25 24.30
C GLY A 168 -4.50 12.50 24.33
N PHE A 169 -3.83 11.97 25.35
CA PHE A 169 -2.40 12.18 25.55
C PHE A 169 -1.67 10.84 25.70
N VAL A 170 -0.46 10.76 25.14
CA VAL A 170 0.46 9.62 25.32
C VAL A 170 1.82 10.20 25.68
N SER A 171 2.34 9.85 26.85
CA SER A 171 3.69 10.21 27.26
C SER A 171 4.70 9.15 26.82
N VAL A 172 5.93 9.57 26.57
CA VAL A 172 7.05 8.73 26.12
C VAL A 172 8.17 8.81 27.15
N ASP A 173 8.51 7.67 27.73
CA ASP A 173 9.57 7.57 28.74
C ASP A 173 10.97 7.77 28.15
N SER A 174 11.94 8.03 29.03
CA SER A 174 13.36 7.88 28.71
C SER A 174 13.76 6.42 28.60
N VAL A 175 14.64 6.17 27.64
CA VAL A 175 15.49 4.99 27.59
C VAL A 175 16.73 5.25 28.43
#